data_AF-A0A2E6Q1D7-F1
#
_entry.id   AF-A0A2E6Q1D7-F1
#
_cell.length_a   1.000
_cell.length_b   1.000
_cell.length_c   1.000
_cell.angle_alpha   90.00
_cell.angle_beta   90.00
_cell.angle_gamma   90.00
#
_symmetry.space_group_name_H-M   'P 1'
#
loop_
_entity.id
_entity.type
_entity.pdbx_description
1 polymer ?
#
loop_
_entity_poly.entity_id
_entity_poly.type
_entity_poly.pdbx_seq_one_letter_code
_entity_poly.pdbx_strand_id
1 'polypeptide(L)'
;MLAELLVPIFLPGIAFLAILLVLKPDHRGRWSAPVGGFVLPLATLVGFGYEGAWPSSFSDWHRLPLILGAAGLLSAGLDWLPSSVRRWFAPLALGALAGGFGAFPDMDIPAQCLLGLSVVVSVKWWMLASAATLGRLVGLGAWASCVALAPMALDGGFTTLMILSASGATITGALVLAPQSLTPSGGGAMLLGVLLPLLAWCGWSYDYAEAPWWQWAGVAGLPVGIIVFFDPLPSVEGQNRRPWLSGMIRAVFVVVLIGWLLQPTVNSLVAPTDDPYGSY
;
A
#
# COMPACT_ATOMS: atom_id res chain seq x y z
N MET A 1 -2.59 26.25 4.76
CA MET A 1 -2.25 25.24 3.74
C MET A 1 -1.46 24.04 4.28
N LEU A 2 -0.18 24.15 4.68
CA LEU A 2 0.58 22.98 5.16
C LEU A 2 -0.05 22.33 6.42
N ALA A 3 -0.40 23.12 7.43
CA ALA A 3 -1.10 22.63 8.63
C ALA A 3 -2.48 22.04 8.34
N GLU A 4 -3.18 22.53 7.31
CA GLU A 4 -4.48 22.02 6.87
C GLU A 4 -4.34 20.69 6.13
N LEU A 5 -3.25 20.47 5.40
CA LEU A 5 -2.93 19.20 4.74
C LEU A 5 -2.40 18.13 5.71
N LEU A 6 -1.67 18.55 6.74
CA LEU A 6 -1.10 17.62 7.74
C LEU A 6 -2.22 16.88 8.52
N VAL A 7 -3.34 17.53 8.80
CA VAL A 7 -4.47 16.92 9.52
C VAL A 7 -5.06 15.73 8.73
N PRO A 8 -5.51 15.88 7.46
CA PRO A 8 -5.91 14.78 6.58
C PRO A 8 -4.90 13.65 6.44
N ILE A 9 -3.61 13.98 6.39
CA ILE A 9 -2.53 13.03 6.18
C ILE A 9 -2.37 12.11 7.40
N PHE A 10 -2.32 12.70 8.60
CA PHE A 10 -1.97 11.97 9.81
C PHE A 10 -3.18 11.51 10.61
N LEU A 11 -4.29 12.22 10.57
CA LEU A 11 -5.47 11.93 11.40
C LEU A 11 -6.06 10.53 11.15
N PRO A 12 -6.23 10.05 9.90
CA PRO A 12 -6.75 8.71 9.65
C PRO A 12 -5.84 7.64 10.25
N GLY A 13 -4.53 7.75 10.01
CA GLY A 13 -3.56 6.79 10.54
C GLY A 13 -3.38 6.85 12.06
N ILE A 14 -3.45 8.03 12.67
CA ILE A 14 -3.44 8.20 14.12
C ILE A 14 -4.72 7.59 14.72
N ALA A 15 -5.88 7.83 14.12
CA ALA A 15 -7.14 7.23 14.55
C ALA A 15 -7.07 5.69 14.47
N PHE A 16 -6.52 5.15 13.38
CA PHE A 16 -6.28 3.72 13.22
C PHE A 16 -5.39 3.15 14.33
N LEU A 17 -4.24 3.79 14.58
CA LEU A 17 -3.31 3.39 15.63
C LEU A 17 -3.95 3.48 17.03
N ALA A 18 -4.64 4.58 17.33
CA ALA A 18 -5.30 4.78 18.60
C ALA A 18 -6.33 3.68 18.89
N ILE A 19 -7.16 3.33 17.89
CA ILE A 19 -8.13 2.23 18.00
C ILE A 19 -7.41 0.90 18.25
N LEU A 20 -6.35 0.59 17.50
CA LEU A 20 -5.59 -0.64 17.71
C LEU A 20 -4.94 -0.70 19.10
N LEU A 21 -4.43 0.41 19.61
CA LEU A 21 -3.78 0.45 20.92
C LEU A 21 -4.76 0.27 22.08
N VAL A 22 -5.98 0.79 21.96
CA VAL A 22 -7.05 0.61 22.96
C VAL A 22 -7.58 -0.82 22.98
N LEU A 23 -7.58 -1.50 21.83
CA LEU A 23 -7.99 -2.90 21.75
C LEU A 23 -7.00 -3.83 22.47
N LYS A 24 -7.55 -4.81 23.18
CA LYS A 24 -6.77 -5.93 23.73
C LYS A 24 -5.97 -6.61 22.62
N PRO A 25 -4.72 -7.03 22.85
CA PRO A 25 -3.86 -7.62 21.81
C PRO A 25 -4.53 -8.72 20.99
N ASP A 26 -5.29 -9.60 21.65
CA ASP A 26 -5.97 -10.74 21.02
C ASP A 26 -7.09 -10.32 20.04
N HIS A 27 -7.56 -9.09 20.15
CA HIS A 27 -8.64 -8.54 19.32
C HIS A 27 -8.10 -7.73 18.13
N ARG A 28 -6.84 -7.28 18.17
CA ARG A 28 -6.24 -6.40 17.15
C ARG A 28 -6.21 -7.04 15.76
N GLY A 29 -5.96 -8.35 15.68
CA GLY A 29 -6.01 -9.12 14.43
C GLY A 29 -7.36 -9.10 13.73
N ARG A 30 -8.43 -9.25 14.51
CA ARG A 30 -9.81 -9.28 14.01
C ARG A 30 -10.33 -7.90 13.60
N TRP A 31 -9.93 -6.86 14.31
CA TRP A 31 -10.44 -5.51 14.08
C TRP A 31 -9.57 -4.67 13.14
N SER A 32 -8.35 -5.12 12.78
CA SER A 32 -7.48 -4.36 11.89
C SER A 32 -8.07 -4.17 10.49
N ALA A 33 -8.73 -5.18 9.93
CA ALA A 33 -9.40 -5.05 8.63
C ALA A 33 -10.64 -4.14 8.67
N PRO A 34 -11.60 -4.35 9.60
CA PRO A 34 -12.74 -3.45 9.74
C PRO A 34 -12.31 -2.01 9.96
N VAL A 35 -11.44 -1.76 10.93
CA VAL A 35 -10.99 -0.39 11.28
C VAL A 35 -10.21 0.22 10.11
N GLY A 36 -9.31 -0.54 9.49
CA GLY A 36 -8.53 -0.08 8.34
C GLY A 36 -9.43 0.20 7.14
N GLY A 37 -10.44 -0.64 6.94
CA GLY A 37 -11.44 -0.52 5.88
C GLY A 37 -12.38 0.67 6.05
N PHE A 38 -12.49 1.28 7.23
CA PHE A 38 -13.17 2.57 7.42
C PHE A 38 -12.22 3.76 7.36
N VAL A 39 -11.00 3.60 7.86
CA VAL A 39 -9.99 4.67 7.89
C VAL A 39 -9.49 5.00 6.48
N LEU A 40 -9.20 3.99 5.66
CA LEU A 40 -8.62 4.19 4.34
C LEU A 40 -9.57 4.95 3.39
N PRO A 41 -10.87 4.63 3.33
CA PRO A 41 -11.84 5.39 2.52
C PRO A 41 -12.07 6.79 3.06
N LEU A 42 -12.05 6.96 4.39
CA LEU A 42 -12.15 8.29 4.99
C LEU A 42 -10.96 9.18 4.57
N ALA A 43 -9.73 8.64 4.64
CA ALA A 43 -8.53 9.32 4.14
C ALA A 43 -8.67 9.68 2.65
N THR A 44 -9.20 8.74 1.86
CA THR A 44 -9.46 8.95 0.44
C THR A 44 -10.46 10.09 0.24
N LEU A 45 -11.62 10.05 0.88
CA LEU A 45 -12.67 11.06 0.77
C LEU A 45 -12.19 12.46 1.19
N VAL A 46 -11.38 12.54 2.25
CA VAL A 46 -10.78 13.82 2.65
C VAL A 46 -9.82 14.31 1.58
N GLY A 47 -8.95 13.46 1.03
CA GLY A 47 -8.05 13.85 -0.07
C GLY A 47 -8.80 14.36 -1.30
N PHE A 48 -9.86 13.64 -1.69
CA PHE A 48 -10.77 14.05 -2.75
C PHE A 48 -11.45 15.39 -2.47
N GLY A 49 -11.88 15.62 -1.23
CA GLY A 49 -12.46 16.90 -0.82
C GLY A 49 -11.47 18.05 -0.92
N TYR A 50 -10.19 17.80 -0.63
CA TYR A 50 -9.11 18.80 -0.70
C TYR A 50 -8.69 19.14 -2.12
N GLU A 51 -8.77 18.20 -3.05
CA GLU A 51 -8.59 18.50 -4.48
C GLU A 51 -9.69 19.43 -5.03
N GLY A 52 -10.72 19.70 -4.21
CA GLY A 52 -11.90 20.44 -4.62
C GLY A 52 -12.77 19.52 -5.47
N ALA A 53 -14.06 19.43 -5.14
CA ALA A 53 -15.04 18.73 -5.98
C ALA A 53 -15.26 19.47 -7.31
N TRP A 54 -14.22 19.62 -8.13
CA TRP A 54 -14.33 20.06 -9.50
C TRP A 54 -14.35 18.80 -10.38
N PRO A 55 -15.47 18.49 -11.03
CA PRO A 55 -15.48 17.53 -12.13
C PRO A 55 -14.77 18.20 -13.32
N SER A 56 -13.47 18.46 -13.21
CA SER A 56 -12.64 18.85 -14.33
C SER A 56 -12.30 17.57 -15.10
N SER A 57 -13.23 17.11 -15.96
CA SER A 57 -12.98 16.26 -17.15
C SER A 57 -12.14 14.96 -17.05
N PHE A 58 -11.55 14.60 -15.91
CA PHE A 58 -10.78 13.37 -15.68
C PHE A 58 -11.73 12.33 -15.06
N SER A 59 -12.46 11.63 -15.94
CA SER A 59 -13.79 11.10 -15.65
C SER A 59 -13.91 9.99 -14.62
N ASP A 60 -12.85 9.40 -14.06
CA ASP A 60 -13.01 8.13 -13.32
C ASP A 60 -12.30 8.05 -11.94
N TRP A 61 -11.64 9.11 -11.48
CA TRP A 61 -11.01 9.15 -10.14
C TRP A 61 -12.00 8.93 -8.99
N HIS A 62 -13.24 9.38 -9.13
CA HIS A 62 -14.30 9.20 -8.13
C HIS A 62 -14.55 7.72 -7.77
N ARG A 63 -14.03 6.78 -8.55
CA ARG A 63 -14.10 5.34 -8.29
C ARG A 63 -13.03 4.85 -7.31
N LEU A 64 -11.93 5.57 -7.12
CA LEU A 64 -10.87 5.18 -6.17
C LEU A 64 -11.37 5.09 -4.71
N PRO A 65 -12.13 6.05 -4.15
CA PRO A 65 -12.75 5.90 -2.84
C PRO A 65 -13.72 4.72 -2.78
N LEU A 66 -14.45 4.46 -3.88
CA LEU A 66 -15.37 3.32 -3.98
C LEU A 66 -14.62 1.99 -3.95
N ILE A 67 -13.55 1.84 -4.73
CA ILE A 67 -12.72 0.63 -4.77
C ILE A 67 -12.08 0.39 -3.40
N LEU A 68 -11.48 1.42 -2.79
CA LEU A 68 -10.82 1.31 -1.50
C LEU A 68 -11.81 1.05 -0.35
N GLY A 69 -12.97 1.69 -0.37
CA GLY A 69 -14.06 1.44 0.58
C GLY A 69 -14.65 0.05 0.46
N ALA A 70 -14.95 -0.36 -0.76
CA ALA A 70 -15.48 -1.68 -1.00
C ALA A 70 -14.43 -2.76 -0.70
N ALA A 71 -13.14 -2.55 -1.01
CA ALA A 71 -12.07 -3.46 -0.63
C ALA A 71 -11.89 -3.58 0.89
N GLY A 72 -12.01 -2.46 1.62
CA GLY A 72 -11.98 -2.44 3.09
C GLY A 72 -13.13 -3.25 3.70
N LEU A 73 -14.37 -2.95 3.28
CA LEU A 73 -15.57 -3.66 3.74
C LEU A 73 -15.57 -5.14 3.33
N LEU A 74 -15.14 -5.43 2.10
CA LEU A 74 -15.05 -6.79 1.60
C LEU A 74 -13.97 -7.56 2.36
N SER A 75 -12.80 -6.97 2.62
CA SER A 75 -11.76 -7.57 3.46
C SER A 75 -12.29 -7.89 4.86
N ALA A 76 -13.07 -6.98 5.45
CA ALA A 76 -13.71 -7.19 6.75
C ALA A 76 -14.72 -8.34 6.70
N GLY A 77 -15.56 -8.44 5.66
CA GLY A 77 -16.54 -9.52 5.49
C GLY A 77 -15.87 -10.87 5.23
N LEU A 78 -14.84 -10.90 4.39
CA LEU A 78 -14.06 -12.09 4.07
C LEU A 78 -13.32 -12.65 5.28
N ASP A 79 -13.03 -11.81 6.28
CA ASP A 79 -12.33 -12.23 7.50
C ASP A 79 -13.15 -13.17 8.39
N TRP A 80 -14.48 -13.19 8.22
CA TRP A 80 -15.40 -14.11 8.91
C TRP A 80 -15.44 -15.50 8.28
N LEU A 81 -14.88 -15.67 7.09
CA LEU A 81 -14.86 -16.96 6.41
C LEU A 81 -13.84 -17.92 7.06
N PRO A 82 -14.11 -19.24 7.04
CA PRO A 82 -13.13 -20.24 7.41
C PRO A 82 -11.81 -20.04 6.66
N SER A 83 -10.68 -20.25 7.35
CA SER A 83 -9.34 -19.97 6.81
C SER A 83 -9.03 -20.72 5.51
N SER A 84 -9.57 -21.93 5.33
CA SER A 84 -9.46 -22.74 4.11
C SER A 84 -10.11 -22.08 2.90
N VAL A 85 -11.28 -21.48 3.08
CA VAL A 85 -12.03 -20.78 2.02
C VAL A 85 -11.42 -19.42 1.75
N ARG A 86 -11.14 -18.65 2.82
CA ARG A 86 -10.61 -17.29 2.74
C ARG A 86 -9.29 -17.21 1.96
N ARG A 87 -8.40 -18.20 2.11
CA ARG A 87 -7.08 -18.25 1.43
C ARG A 87 -7.14 -18.24 -0.10
N TRP A 88 -8.29 -18.61 -0.68
CA TRP A 88 -8.48 -18.68 -2.12
C TRP A 88 -9.50 -17.66 -2.59
N PHE A 89 -10.58 -17.49 -1.83
CA PHE A 89 -11.67 -16.60 -2.22
C PHE A 89 -11.33 -15.12 -1.99
N ALA A 90 -10.64 -14.78 -0.90
CA ALA A 90 -10.36 -13.38 -0.59
C ALA A 90 -9.48 -12.67 -1.64
N PRO A 91 -8.36 -13.26 -2.11
CA PRO A 91 -7.57 -12.66 -3.18
C PRO A 91 -8.37 -12.47 -4.46
N LEU A 92 -9.16 -13.47 -4.86
CA LEU A 92 -9.97 -13.43 -6.09
C LEU A 92 -11.07 -12.36 -6.01
N ALA A 93 -11.78 -12.27 -4.89
CA ALA A 93 -12.86 -11.31 -4.71
C ALA A 93 -12.33 -9.87 -4.69
N LEU A 94 -11.20 -9.63 -4.01
CA LEU A 94 -10.56 -8.31 -3.98
C LEU A 94 -9.94 -7.94 -5.33
N GLY A 95 -9.36 -8.90 -6.04
CA GLY A 95 -8.84 -8.70 -7.39
C GLY A 95 -9.94 -8.45 -8.42
N ALA A 96 -11.06 -9.17 -8.36
CA ALA A 96 -12.22 -8.92 -9.21
C ALA A 96 -12.82 -7.54 -8.96
N LEU A 97 -12.86 -7.11 -7.68
CA LEU A 97 -13.29 -5.77 -7.32
C LEU A 97 -12.36 -4.70 -7.90
N ALA A 98 -11.05 -4.86 -7.75
CA ALA A 98 -10.07 -3.91 -8.28
C ALA A 98 -10.07 -3.89 -9.82
N GLY A 99 -10.13 -5.04 -10.49
CA GLY A 99 -10.13 -5.12 -11.96
C GLY A 99 -11.47 -4.72 -12.59
N GLY A 100 -12.60 -5.00 -11.92
CA GLY A 100 -13.92 -4.67 -12.45
C GLY A 100 -14.30 -3.20 -12.29
N PHE A 101 -13.79 -2.53 -11.25
CA PHE A 101 -14.06 -1.11 -11.00
C PHE A 101 -12.88 -0.19 -11.28
N GLY A 102 -11.66 -0.74 -11.40
CA GLY A 102 -10.45 0.00 -11.74
C GLY A 102 -10.43 0.36 -13.21
N ALA A 103 -11.05 1.49 -13.54
CA ALA A 103 -10.95 2.14 -14.83
C ALA A 103 -10.21 3.46 -14.62
N PHE A 104 -8.89 3.43 -14.75
CA PHE A 104 -8.07 4.64 -14.76
C PHE A 104 -7.97 5.19 -16.20
N PRO A 105 -7.61 6.47 -16.39
CA PRO A 105 -7.28 7.02 -17.69
C PRO A 105 -6.24 6.17 -18.40
N ASP A 106 -6.40 6.06 -19.72
CA ASP A 106 -5.51 5.32 -20.61
C ASP A 106 -5.39 3.81 -20.31
N MET A 107 -6.25 3.28 -19.43
CA MET A 107 -6.27 1.88 -19.05
C MET A 107 -7.26 1.08 -19.91
N ASP A 108 -6.73 0.22 -20.79
CA ASP A 108 -7.52 -0.70 -21.59
C ASP A 108 -7.98 -1.93 -20.78
N ILE A 109 -8.92 -2.71 -21.32
CA ILE A 109 -9.46 -3.92 -20.66
C ILE A 109 -8.34 -4.89 -20.21
N PRO A 110 -7.32 -5.18 -21.03
CA PRO A 110 -6.16 -5.94 -20.60
C PRO A 110 -5.46 -5.38 -19.36
N ALA A 111 -5.21 -4.07 -19.30
CA ALA A 111 -4.61 -3.43 -18.14
C ALA A 111 -5.51 -3.53 -16.90
N GLN A 112 -6.83 -3.36 -17.03
CA GLN A 112 -7.78 -3.57 -15.92
C GLN A 112 -7.74 -5.01 -15.38
N CYS A 113 -7.67 -6.00 -16.26
CA CYS A 113 -7.47 -7.40 -15.87
C CYS A 113 -6.12 -7.59 -15.17
N LEU A 114 -5.04 -6.96 -15.64
CA LEU A 114 -3.72 -7.03 -15.01
C LEU A 114 -3.70 -6.36 -13.63
N LEU A 115 -4.41 -5.23 -13.44
CA LEU A 115 -4.62 -4.64 -12.13
C LEU A 115 -5.31 -5.63 -11.19
N GLY A 116 -6.42 -6.21 -11.64
CA GLY A 116 -7.14 -7.22 -10.85
C GLY A 116 -6.23 -8.38 -10.46
N LEU A 117 -5.49 -8.95 -11.41
CA LEU A 117 -4.52 -10.02 -11.17
C LEU A 117 -3.39 -9.59 -10.23
N SER A 118 -2.89 -8.36 -10.37
CA SER A 118 -1.84 -7.82 -9.49
C SER A 118 -2.33 -7.73 -8.04
N VAL A 119 -3.60 -7.36 -7.83
CA VAL A 119 -4.24 -7.38 -6.51
C VAL A 119 -4.43 -8.81 -6.01
N VAL A 120 -4.88 -9.76 -6.85
CA VAL A 120 -4.97 -11.19 -6.46
C VAL A 120 -3.62 -11.69 -5.95
N VAL A 121 -2.57 -11.49 -6.76
CA VAL A 121 -1.21 -11.92 -6.44
C VAL A 121 -0.76 -11.22 -5.16
N SER A 122 -0.84 -9.90 -5.10
CA SER A 122 -0.44 -9.12 -3.93
C SER A 122 -1.14 -9.62 -2.66
N VAL A 123 -2.47 -9.66 -2.61
CA VAL A 123 -3.22 -10.16 -1.44
C VAL A 123 -2.78 -11.57 -1.03
N LYS A 124 -2.62 -12.47 -2.00
CA LYS A 124 -2.15 -13.84 -1.72
C LYS A 124 -0.76 -13.84 -1.06
N TRP A 125 0.15 -13.05 -1.59
CA TRP A 125 1.52 -12.92 -1.09
C TRP A 125 1.54 -12.30 0.31
N TRP A 126 0.75 -11.25 0.52
CA TRP A 126 0.59 -10.63 1.83
C TRP A 126 0.07 -11.59 2.89
N MET A 127 -0.89 -12.45 2.54
CA MET A 127 -1.38 -13.51 3.45
C MET A 127 -0.29 -14.56 3.74
N LEU A 128 0.56 -14.89 2.77
CA LEU A 128 1.68 -15.84 2.94
C LEU A 128 2.80 -15.25 3.81
N ALA A 129 3.22 -14.02 3.55
CA ALA A 129 4.13 -13.23 4.39
C ALA A 129 3.74 -13.27 5.87
N SER A 130 2.45 -13.02 6.08
CA SER A 130 1.83 -12.98 7.38
C SER A 130 1.86 -14.37 8.05
N ALA A 131 1.67 -15.45 7.29
CA ALA A 131 1.81 -16.85 7.72
C ALA A 131 3.24 -17.24 8.08
N ALA A 132 4.23 -16.75 7.35
CA ALA A 132 5.64 -17.03 7.56
C ALA A 132 6.27 -16.30 8.76
N THR A 133 5.48 -15.64 9.61
CA THR A 133 5.94 -14.77 10.72
C THR A 133 6.79 -13.57 10.28
N LEU A 134 6.85 -13.28 8.97
CA LEU A 134 7.54 -12.12 8.40
C LEU A 134 6.69 -10.84 8.48
N GLY A 135 5.52 -10.89 9.12
CA GLY A 135 4.54 -9.81 9.15
C GLY A 135 5.16 -8.45 9.46
N ARG A 136 6.04 -8.34 10.47
CA ARG A 136 6.73 -7.07 10.78
C ARG A 136 7.64 -6.57 9.64
N LEU A 137 8.44 -7.45 9.03
CA LEU A 137 9.35 -7.07 7.95
C LEU A 137 8.57 -6.65 6.71
N VAL A 138 7.50 -7.37 6.40
CA VAL A 138 6.65 -7.11 5.23
C VAL A 138 5.82 -5.83 5.46
N GLY A 139 5.34 -5.61 6.69
CA GLY A 139 4.73 -4.35 7.11
C GLY A 139 5.70 -3.16 7.04
N LEU A 140 6.97 -3.35 7.41
CA LEU A 140 8.03 -2.35 7.23
C LEU A 140 8.31 -2.10 5.75
N GLY A 141 8.24 -3.13 4.91
CA GLY A 141 8.27 -3.01 3.46
C GLY A 141 7.14 -2.11 2.96
N ALA A 142 5.88 -2.40 3.31
CA ALA A 142 4.78 -1.53 2.89
C ALA A 142 4.87 -0.13 3.45
N TRP A 143 5.37 0.02 4.67
CA TRP A 143 5.64 1.32 5.25
C TRP A 143 6.64 2.11 4.40
N ALA A 144 7.80 1.53 4.10
CA ALA A 144 8.81 2.15 3.25
C ALA A 144 8.26 2.44 1.85
N SER A 145 7.47 1.52 1.28
CA SER A 145 6.80 1.72 0.01
C SER A 145 5.86 2.92 0.05
N CYS A 146 4.96 2.97 1.02
CA CYS A 146 4.03 4.08 1.18
C CYS A 146 4.75 5.40 1.48
N VAL A 147 5.84 5.40 2.27
CA VAL A 147 6.65 6.61 2.50
C VAL A 147 7.32 7.09 1.22
N ALA A 148 7.80 6.18 0.36
CA ALA A 148 8.39 6.55 -0.92
C ALA A 148 7.36 7.11 -1.91
N LEU A 149 6.12 6.62 -1.89
CA LEU A 149 5.04 7.12 -2.77
C LEU A 149 4.59 8.54 -2.42
N ALA A 150 4.70 8.95 -1.15
CA ALA A 150 4.13 10.21 -0.67
C ALA A 150 4.78 11.45 -1.31
N PRO A 151 6.12 11.58 -1.31
CA PRO A 151 6.77 12.69 -1.98
C PRO A 151 6.65 12.61 -3.50
N MET A 152 6.62 11.42 -4.10
CA MET A 152 6.38 11.26 -5.54
C MET A 152 5.00 11.79 -5.94
N ALA A 153 3.97 11.54 -5.11
CA ALA A 153 2.62 12.07 -5.31
C ALA A 153 2.52 13.58 -5.03
N LEU A 154 3.29 14.11 -4.07
CA LEU A 154 3.40 15.54 -3.78
C LEU A 154 4.03 16.31 -4.95
N ASP A 155 5.14 15.81 -5.48
CA ASP A 155 5.80 16.37 -6.67
C ASP A 155 4.84 16.33 -7.88
N GLY A 156 4.01 15.29 -7.92
CA GLY A 156 2.93 15.18 -8.88
C GLY A 156 1.71 16.09 -8.65
N GLY A 157 1.66 16.89 -7.59
CA GLY A 157 0.51 17.76 -7.30
C GLY A 157 -0.80 17.04 -6.95
N PHE A 158 -0.80 15.71 -6.78
CA PHE A 158 -1.99 14.92 -6.44
C PHE A 158 -2.15 14.81 -4.93
N THR A 159 -3.01 15.65 -4.39
CA THR A 159 -3.29 15.71 -2.95
C THR A 159 -3.95 14.41 -2.47
N THR A 160 -4.82 13.79 -3.27
CA THR A 160 -5.46 12.50 -2.96
C THR A 160 -4.45 11.37 -2.87
N LEU A 161 -3.55 11.22 -3.86
CA LEU A 161 -2.52 10.18 -3.84
C LEU A 161 -1.53 10.39 -2.70
N MET A 162 -1.12 11.63 -2.45
CA MET A 162 -0.26 11.97 -1.33
C MET A 162 -0.92 11.61 0.00
N ILE A 163 -2.18 12.00 0.23
CA ILE A 163 -2.92 11.69 1.46
C ILE A 163 -3.11 10.19 1.62
N LEU A 164 -3.43 9.46 0.54
CA LEU A 164 -3.57 8.01 0.56
C LEU A 164 -2.26 7.30 0.87
N SER A 165 -1.18 7.71 0.23
CA SER A 165 0.15 7.15 0.44
C SER A 165 0.65 7.44 1.85
N ALA A 166 0.48 8.66 2.36
CA ALA A 166 0.89 9.01 3.71
C ALA A 166 -0.01 8.38 4.79
N SER A 167 -1.32 8.22 4.52
CA SER A 167 -2.24 7.45 5.36
C SER A 167 -1.85 5.97 5.35
N GLY A 168 -1.51 5.42 4.17
CA GLY A 168 -0.99 4.07 3.99
C GLY A 168 0.29 3.84 4.78
N ALA A 169 1.22 4.79 4.76
CA ALA A 169 2.43 4.78 5.58
C ALA A 169 2.06 4.78 7.07
N THR A 170 1.13 5.63 7.49
CA THR A 170 0.77 5.66 8.92
C THR A 170 0.08 4.37 9.37
N ILE A 171 -0.80 3.78 8.54
CA ILE A 171 -1.49 2.51 8.80
C ILE A 171 -0.49 1.35 8.84
N THR A 172 0.39 1.23 7.85
CA THR A 172 1.44 0.20 7.81
C THR A 172 2.38 0.30 9.00
N GLY A 173 2.81 1.50 9.36
CA GLY A 173 3.62 1.75 10.56
C GLY A 173 2.90 1.33 11.84
N ALA A 174 1.60 1.63 11.96
CA ALA A 174 0.77 1.18 13.07
C ALA A 174 0.67 -0.35 13.14
N LEU A 175 0.51 -1.01 11.99
CA LEU A 175 0.48 -2.47 11.88
C LEU A 175 1.83 -3.11 12.27
N VAL A 176 2.96 -2.46 11.98
CA VAL A 176 4.30 -2.89 12.42
C VAL A 176 4.42 -2.83 13.95
N LEU A 177 3.90 -1.77 14.56
CA LEU A 177 3.89 -1.59 16.02
C LEU A 177 2.93 -2.55 16.72
N ALA A 178 1.87 -2.98 16.04
CA ALA A 178 0.90 -3.97 16.51
C ALA A 178 0.98 -5.28 15.71
N PRO A 179 2.07 -6.06 15.78
CA PRO A 179 2.28 -7.21 14.89
C PRO A 179 1.18 -8.28 14.96
N GLN A 180 0.39 -8.32 16.04
CA GLN A 180 -0.77 -9.21 16.16
C GLN A 180 -1.86 -8.89 15.13
N SER A 181 -1.83 -7.71 14.49
CA SER A 181 -2.72 -7.35 13.38
C SER A 181 -2.23 -7.82 12.00
N LEU A 182 -0.98 -8.27 11.90
CA LEU A 182 -0.36 -8.82 10.70
C LEU A 182 -0.32 -10.35 10.76
N THR A 183 -1.30 -10.96 11.42
CA THR A 183 -1.49 -12.42 11.46
C THR A 183 -2.18 -12.94 10.21
N PRO A 184 -2.02 -14.22 9.84
CA PRO A 184 -2.48 -14.77 8.56
C PRO A 184 -3.99 -14.78 8.41
N SER A 185 -4.65 -14.58 9.55
CA SER A 185 -6.08 -14.47 9.75
C SER A 185 -6.56 -13.05 9.95
N GLY A 186 -5.70 -12.04 9.80
CA GLY A 186 -6.04 -10.64 10.00
C GLY A 186 -6.17 -9.94 8.65
N GLY A 187 -7.27 -9.22 8.45
CA GLY A 187 -7.47 -8.52 7.17
C GLY A 187 -6.58 -7.28 6.99
N GLY A 188 -5.71 -6.93 7.95
CA GLY A 188 -4.61 -5.98 7.72
C GLY A 188 -3.70 -6.39 6.56
N ALA A 189 -3.41 -7.69 6.40
CA ALA A 189 -2.63 -8.18 5.27
C ALA A 189 -3.38 -8.04 3.94
N MET A 190 -4.70 -8.26 3.92
CA MET A 190 -5.52 -8.10 2.71
C MET A 190 -5.60 -6.63 2.30
N LEU A 191 -5.79 -5.73 3.25
CA LEU A 191 -5.88 -4.30 3.02
C LEU A 191 -4.58 -3.73 2.42
N LEU A 192 -3.42 -4.16 2.92
CA LEU A 192 -2.12 -3.80 2.34
C LEU A 192 -1.91 -4.41 0.95
N GLY A 193 -2.38 -5.65 0.76
CA GLY A 193 -2.34 -6.32 -0.53
C GLY A 193 -3.16 -5.63 -1.62
N VAL A 194 -4.21 -4.89 -1.26
CA VAL A 194 -5.01 -4.09 -2.20
C VAL A 194 -4.47 -2.69 -2.37
N LEU A 195 -4.08 -2.03 -1.27
CA LEU A 195 -3.64 -0.65 -1.26
C LEU A 195 -2.41 -0.41 -2.16
N LEU A 196 -1.37 -1.23 -2.03
CA LEU A 196 -0.10 -0.99 -2.72
C LEU A 196 -0.18 -1.14 -4.25
N PRO A 197 -0.79 -2.20 -4.81
CA PRO A 197 -1.00 -2.26 -6.24
C PRO A 197 -1.86 -1.09 -6.74
N LEU A 198 -2.94 -0.74 -6.04
CA LEU A 198 -3.79 0.38 -6.47
C LEU A 198 -3.00 1.69 -6.53
N LEU A 199 -2.19 2.00 -5.51
CA LEU A 199 -1.35 3.20 -5.53
C LEU A 199 -0.34 3.18 -6.69
N ALA A 200 0.30 2.03 -6.96
CA ALA A 200 1.27 1.92 -8.06
C ALA A 200 0.63 2.03 -9.44
N TRP A 201 -0.52 1.39 -9.66
CA TRP A 201 -1.27 1.53 -10.91
C TRP A 201 -1.81 2.94 -11.09
N CYS A 202 -2.24 3.61 -10.01
CA CYS A 202 -2.61 5.03 -10.07
C CYS A 202 -1.40 5.93 -10.36
N GLY A 203 -0.20 5.61 -9.89
CA GLY A 203 0.98 6.39 -10.28
C GLY A 203 1.34 6.20 -11.76
N TRP A 204 1.23 4.96 -12.24
CA TRP A 204 1.53 4.60 -13.62
C TRP A 204 0.52 5.15 -14.64
N SER A 205 -0.78 4.97 -14.41
CA SER A 205 -1.81 5.32 -15.41
C SER A 205 -1.91 6.81 -15.69
N TYR A 206 -1.31 7.63 -14.83
CA TYR A 206 -1.25 9.09 -15.01
C TYR A 206 0.14 9.55 -15.48
N ASP A 207 1.06 8.62 -15.78
CA ASP A 207 2.42 8.87 -16.28
C ASP A 207 3.16 9.95 -15.46
N TYR A 208 2.98 9.92 -14.14
CA TYR A 208 3.22 11.09 -13.30
C TYR A 208 4.57 11.07 -12.59
N ALA A 209 5.16 12.27 -12.44
CA ALA A 209 6.48 12.58 -11.88
C ALA A 209 7.71 12.23 -12.75
N GLU A 210 7.53 12.07 -14.08
CA GLU A 210 8.56 11.48 -14.98
C GLU A 210 9.08 10.13 -14.46
N ALA A 211 8.35 9.53 -13.51
CA ALA A 211 8.73 8.34 -12.79
C ALA A 211 8.32 7.16 -13.65
N PRO A 212 9.28 6.49 -14.33
CA PRO A 212 8.93 5.41 -15.21
C PRO A 212 8.23 4.29 -14.44
N TRP A 213 7.30 3.61 -15.10
CA TRP A 213 6.42 2.56 -14.54
C TRP A 213 7.12 1.54 -13.62
N TRP A 214 8.40 1.25 -13.89
CA TRP A 214 9.19 0.31 -13.09
C TRP A 214 9.51 0.83 -11.68
N GLN A 215 9.48 2.14 -11.43
CA GLN A 215 9.60 2.72 -10.09
C GLN A 215 8.37 2.36 -9.27
N TRP A 216 7.17 2.61 -9.81
CA TRP A 216 5.91 2.23 -9.19
C TRP A 216 5.83 0.71 -8.95
N ALA A 217 6.29 -0.10 -9.91
CA ALA A 217 6.41 -1.55 -9.75
C ALA A 217 7.41 -1.95 -8.65
N GLY A 218 8.55 -1.27 -8.55
CA GLY A 218 9.55 -1.50 -7.51
C GLY A 218 9.02 -1.15 -6.12
N VAL A 219 8.27 -0.05 -5.99
CA VAL A 219 7.66 0.36 -4.73
C VAL A 219 6.57 -0.62 -4.28
N ALA A 220 5.65 -1.01 -5.17
CA ALA A 220 4.64 -2.03 -4.84
C ALA A 220 5.25 -3.43 -4.64
N GLY A 221 6.39 -3.69 -5.28
CA GLY A 221 7.12 -4.96 -5.23
C GLY A 221 8.03 -5.13 -4.02
N LEU A 222 8.39 -4.07 -3.29
CA LEU A 222 9.29 -4.16 -2.13
C LEU A 222 8.80 -5.18 -1.06
N PRO A 223 7.53 -5.19 -0.64
CA PRO A 223 7.04 -6.17 0.34
C PRO A 223 7.06 -7.61 -0.22
N VAL A 224 6.81 -7.75 -1.51
CA VAL A 224 6.90 -9.03 -2.25
C VAL A 224 8.34 -9.52 -2.30
N GLY A 225 9.29 -8.62 -2.59
CA GLY A 225 10.73 -8.91 -2.54
C GLY A 225 11.17 -9.36 -1.15
N ILE A 226 10.66 -8.73 -0.09
CA ILE A 226 10.94 -9.17 1.29
C ILE A 226 10.48 -10.61 1.50
N ILE A 227 9.35 -11.04 0.93
CA ILE A 227 8.91 -12.43 1.00
C ILE A 227 9.86 -13.34 0.22
N VAL A 228 10.10 -13.07 -1.07
CA VAL A 228 10.96 -13.92 -1.92
C VAL A 228 12.33 -14.13 -1.29
N PHE A 229 12.91 -13.05 -0.77
CA PHE A 229 14.27 -13.07 -0.29
C PHE A 229 14.37 -13.46 1.18
N PHE A 230 13.39 -13.15 2.03
CA PHE A 230 13.47 -13.40 3.48
C PHE A 230 12.58 -14.53 4.00
N ASP A 231 11.66 -15.08 3.20
CA ASP A 231 10.82 -16.22 3.62
C ASP A 231 11.67 -17.50 3.74
N PRO A 232 11.79 -18.07 4.95
CA PRO A 232 12.44 -19.35 5.12
C PRO A 232 11.45 -20.45 4.70
N LEU A 233 11.43 -20.81 3.42
CA LEU A 233 11.11 -22.20 3.08
C LEU A 233 11.96 -23.11 4.00
N PRO A 234 11.36 -24.16 4.62
CA PRO A 234 12.10 -25.05 5.50
C PRO A 234 13.32 -25.57 4.76
N SER A 235 14.46 -25.61 5.45
CA SER A 235 15.68 -26.19 4.90
C SER A 235 15.37 -27.61 4.43
N VAL A 236 15.61 -27.88 3.15
CA VAL A 236 15.92 -29.25 2.73
C VAL A 236 17.08 -29.69 3.62
N GLU A 237 16.90 -30.82 4.30
CA GLU A 237 17.73 -31.30 5.40
C GLU A 237 19.23 -31.07 5.22
N GLY A 238 19.90 -30.58 6.27
CA GLY A 238 21.35 -30.74 6.44
C GLY A 238 22.26 -29.54 6.17
N GLN A 239 21.76 -28.40 5.68
CA GLN A 239 22.62 -27.21 5.52
C GLN A 239 22.48 -26.21 6.67
N ASN A 240 23.52 -26.10 7.48
CA ASN A 240 23.73 -24.98 8.40
C ASN A 240 23.83 -23.67 7.61
N ARG A 241 22.69 -22.98 7.42
CA ARG A 241 22.66 -21.63 6.88
C ARG A 241 23.38 -20.68 7.84
N ARG A 242 24.14 -19.72 7.31
CA ARG A 242 24.66 -18.57 8.06
C ARG A 242 23.62 -17.44 7.99
N PRO A 243 22.71 -17.30 8.98
CA PRO A 243 21.58 -16.37 8.91
C PRO A 243 21.99 -14.89 8.84
N TRP A 244 23.16 -14.54 9.36
CA TRP A 244 23.65 -13.16 9.40
C TRP A 244 24.13 -12.64 8.04
N LEU A 245 24.79 -13.50 7.23
CA LEU A 245 25.32 -13.12 5.92
C LEU A 245 24.18 -12.88 4.92
N SER A 246 23.12 -13.69 5.00
CA SER A 246 21.91 -13.46 4.19
C SER A 246 21.15 -12.23 4.68
N GLY A 247 21.02 -12.03 6.00
CA GLY A 247 20.38 -10.85 6.57
C GLY A 247 21.02 -9.53 6.14
N MET A 248 22.36 -9.45 6.16
CA MET A 248 23.10 -8.24 5.81
C MET A 248 23.03 -7.93 4.30
N ILE A 249 23.24 -8.94 3.44
CA ILE A 249 23.12 -8.77 1.98
C ILE A 249 21.70 -8.31 1.60
N ARG A 250 20.69 -8.88 2.25
CA ARG A 250 19.29 -8.53 1.97
C ARG A 250 18.90 -7.17 2.55
N ALA A 251 19.45 -6.76 3.70
CA ALA A 251 19.27 -5.41 4.24
C ALA A 251 19.92 -4.35 3.33
N VAL A 252 21.13 -4.63 2.82
CA VAL A 252 21.78 -3.78 1.80
C VAL A 252 20.91 -3.69 0.55
N PHE A 253 20.31 -4.79 0.09
CA PHE A 253 19.42 -4.78 -1.07
C PHE A 253 18.19 -3.89 -0.83
N VAL A 254 17.54 -3.98 0.33
CA VAL A 254 16.40 -3.12 0.69
C VAL A 254 16.81 -1.65 0.77
N VAL A 255 17.95 -1.33 1.40
CA VAL A 255 18.44 0.06 1.50
C VAL A 255 18.80 0.63 0.13
N VAL A 256 19.46 -0.15 -0.73
CA VAL A 256 19.79 0.26 -2.10
C VAL A 256 18.52 0.44 -2.93
N LEU A 257 17.54 -0.45 -2.81
CA LEU A 257 16.27 -0.33 -3.54
C LEU A 257 15.50 0.90 -3.07
N ILE A 258 15.41 1.16 -1.77
CA ILE A 258 14.75 2.36 -1.21
C ILE A 258 15.49 3.63 -1.66
N GLY A 259 16.81 3.66 -1.59
CA GLY A 259 17.61 4.80 -2.06
C GLY A 259 17.43 5.08 -3.55
N TRP A 260 17.30 4.02 -4.35
CA TRP A 260 17.03 4.10 -5.79
C TRP A 260 15.59 4.55 -6.10
N LEU A 261 14.61 4.10 -5.32
CA LEU A 261 13.21 4.51 -5.43
C LEU A 261 12.99 5.97 -5.01
N LEU A 262 13.76 6.47 -4.05
CA LEU A 262 13.72 7.87 -3.60
C LEU A 262 14.60 8.81 -4.43
N GLN A 263 15.36 8.28 -5.40
CA GLN A 263 16.29 9.05 -6.23
C GLN A 263 15.64 10.24 -6.97
N PRO A 264 14.42 10.14 -7.54
CA PRO A 264 13.74 11.27 -8.17
C PRO A 264 13.46 12.39 -7.17
N THR A 265 12.99 12.03 -5.97
CA THR A 265 12.71 12.99 -4.89
C THR A 265 13.97 13.68 -4.39
N VAL A 266 15.09 12.95 -4.27
CA VAL A 266 16.37 13.56 -3.89
C VAL A 266 16.83 14.52 -4.99
N ASN A 267 16.67 14.16 -6.26
CA ASN A 267 17.04 15.03 -7.37
C ASN A 267 16.16 16.28 -7.44
N SER A 268 14.86 16.19 -7.18
CA SER A 268 13.96 17.36 -7.15
C SER A 268 14.18 18.25 -5.91
N LEU A 269 14.58 17.69 -4.77
CA LEU A 269 14.99 18.47 -3.58
C LEU A 269 16.35 19.17 -3.72
N VAL A 270 17.23 18.65 -4.59
CA VAL A 270 18.58 19.19 -4.85
C VAL A 270 18.57 20.16 -6.04
N ALA A 271 17.52 20.14 -6.87
CA ALA A 271 17.35 21.12 -7.93
C ALA A 271 17.29 22.54 -7.32
N PRO A 272 18.10 23.49 -7.81
CA PRO A 272 18.08 24.86 -7.30
C PRO A 272 16.67 25.45 -7.52
N THR A 273 16.20 26.20 -6.52
CA THR A 273 14.90 26.89 -6.48
C THR A 273 14.83 28.07 -7.45
N ASP A 274 15.14 27.84 -8.72
CA ASP A 274 15.07 28.84 -9.79
C ASP A 274 14.10 28.36 -10.87
N ASP A 275 12.80 28.35 -10.55
CA ASP A 275 11.81 29.03 -11.40
C ASP A 275 10.46 29.16 -10.67
N PRO A 276 10.09 30.35 -10.15
CA PRO A 276 8.80 30.54 -9.50
C PRO A 276 7.60 30.55 -10.47
N TYR A 277 7.80 30.66 -11.78
CA TYR A 277 6.74 30.68 -12.80
C TYR A 277 7.33 30.43 -14.21
N GLY A 278 6.94 29.35 -14.91
CA GLY A 278 7.36 29.12 -16.30
C GLY A 278 6.66 27.98 -17.05
N SER A 279 5.50 28.28 -17.66
CA SER A 279 4.86 27.66 -18.86
C SER A 279 5.02 26.14 -19.08
N TYR A 280 3.98 25.29 -19.00
CA TYR A 280 2.67 25.29 -19.66
C TYR A 280 1.67 24.41 -18.89
#